data_AF-A0A2A2GX56-F1
#
_entry.id   AF-A0A2A2GX56-F1
#
_cell.length_a   1.000
_cell.length_b   1.000
_cell.length_c   1.000
_cell.angle_alpha   90.00
_cell.angle_beta   90.00
_cell.angle_gamma   90.00
#
_symmetry.space_group_name_H-M   'P 1'
#
loop_
_entity.id
_entity.type
_entity.pdbx_description
1 polymer ?
#
loop_
_entity_poly.entity_id
_entity_poly.type
_entity_poly.pdbx_seq_one_letter_code
_entity_poly.pdbx_strand_id
1 'polypeptide(L)' 'MHLADEKQIFYHCVYQHYPSVTAWALKHDFKPHNVRMLLAGSSKGIRGEAYKIKRAIQQTIRTSEAARRSMHK' A
#
# COMPACT_ATOMS: atom_id res chain seq x y z
N MET A 1 -12.01 10.11 3.37
CA MET A 1 -10.87 9.87 2.47
C MET A 1 -11.40 9.09 1.27
N HIS A 2 -11.37 9.67 0.08
CA HIS A 2 -11.83 8.97 -1.12
C HIS A 2 -10.81 7.88 -1.48
N LEU A 3 -11.25 6.75 -2.06
CA LEU A 3 -10.37 5.65 -2.47
C LEU A 3 -9.27 6.08 -3.46
N ALA A 4 -9.53 7.12 -4.25
CA ALA A 4 -8.54 7.71 -5.16
C ALA A 4 -7.36 8.35 -4.39
N ASP A 5 -7.66 9.03 -3.27
CA ASP A 5 -6.65 9.70 -2.43
C ASP A 5 -5.74 8.66 -1.75
N GLU A 6 -6.33 7.57 -1.22
CA GLU A 6 -5.59 6.50 -0.54
C GLU A 6 -4.59 5.82 -1.48
N LYS A 7 -4.97 5.60 -2.74
CA LYS A 7 -4.09 5.01 -3.77
C LYS A 7 -2.92 5.93 -4.12
N GLN A 8 -3.17 7.22 -4.29
CA GLN A 8 -2.13 8.19 -4.63
C GLN A 8 -1.12 8.36 -3.50
N ILE A 9 -1.60 8.46 -2.25
CA ILE A 9 -0.75 8.55 -1.06
C ILE A 9 0.05 7.26 -0.89
N PHE A 10 -0.57 6.09 -1.07
CA PHE A 10 0.14 4.82 -1.04
C PHE A 10 1.30 4.77 -2.05
N TYR A 11 1.07 5.15 -3.32
CA TYR A 11 2.15 5.16 -4.31
C TYR A 11 3.27 6.10 -3.90
N HIS A 12 2.94 7.31 -3.43
CA HIS A 12 3.95 8.25 -2.95
C HIS A 12 4.80 7.65 -1.82
N CYS A 13 4.17 7.04 -0.81
CA CYS A 13 4.88 6.39 0.30
C CYS A 13 5.73 5.19 -0.16
N VAL A 14 5.21 4.37 -1.06
CA VAL A 14 5.94 3.20 -1.58
C VAL A 14 7.18 3.63 -2.35
N TYR A 15 7.07 4.59 -3.26
CA TYR A 15 8.19 5.01 -4.11
C TYR A 15 9.28 5.77 -3.33
N GLN A 16 9.03 6.19 -2.09
CA GLN A 16 10.07 6.72 -1.21
C GLN A 16 11.01 5.64 -0.65
N HIS A 17 10.54 4.40 -0.54
CA HIS A 17 11.26 3.33 0.17
C HIS A 17 11.52 2.09 -0.70
N TYR A 18 10.80 1.96 -1.83
CA TYR A 18 10.85 0.81 -2.71
C TYR A 18 10.94 1.26 -4.17
N PRO A 19 11.70 0.54 -5.01
CA PRO A 19 11.81 0.87 -6.43
C PRO A 19 10.50 0.64 -7.20
N SER A 20 9.59 -0.19 -6.67
CA SER A 20 8.27 -0.40 -7.25
C SER A 20 7.28 -0.98 -6.25
N VAL A 21 5.98 -0.90 -6.58
CA VAL A 21 4.90 -1.60 -5.86
C VAL A 21 5.08 -3.12 -5.88
N THR A 22 5.72 -3.66 -6.93
CA THR A 22 6.05 -5.09 -7.00
C THR A 22 7.12 -5.44 -5.96
N ALA A 23 8.16 -4.61 -5.82
CA ALA A 23 9.19 -4.81 -4.81
C ALA A 23 8.62 -4.69 -3.37
N TRP A 24 7.73 -3.73 -3.14
CA TRP A 24 6.98 -3.63 -1.88
C TRP A 24 6.15 -4.91 -1.62
N ALA A 25 5.39 -5.38 -2.62
CA ALA A 25 4.57 -6.58 -2.47
C ALA A 25 5.42 -7.80 -2.09
N LEU A 26 6.55 -8.01 -2.77
CA LEU A 26 7.48 -9.11 -2.49
C LEU A 26 8.11 -8.99 -1.09
N LYS A 27 8.46 -7.78 -0.65
CA LYS A 27 9.04 -7.56 0.69
C LYS A 27 8.05 -7.89 1.82
N HIS A 28 6.75 -7.78 1.55
CA HIS A 28 5.66 -8.04 2.49
C HIS A 28 4.98 -9.40 2.24
N ASP A 29 5.62 -10.30 1.48
CA ASP A 29 5.13 -11.65 1.16
C ASP A 29 3.76 -11.69 0.46
N PHE A 30 3.42 -10.62 -0.28
CA PHE A 30 2.21 -10.56 -1.09
C PHE A 30 2.49 -10.91 -2.55
N LYS A 31 1.51 -11.57 -3.19
CA LYS A 31 1.52 -11.76 -4.65
C LYS A 31 1.33 -10.41 -5.35
N PRO A 32 2.28 -9.95 -6.19
CA PRO A 32 2.18 -8.65 -6.85
C PRO A 32 0.90 -8.48 -7.69
N HIS A 33 0.42 -9.58 -8.29
CA HIS A 33 -0.85 -9.61 -9.01
C HIS A 33 -2.05 -9.24 -8.13
N ASN A 34 -2.14 -9.81 -6.92
CA ASN A 34 -3.23 -9.56 -5.98
C ASN A 34 -3.23 -8.10 -5.50
N VAL A 35 -2.03 -7.54 -5.28
CA VAL A 35 -1.89 -6.11 -4.94
C VAL A 35 -2.37 -5.22 -6.08
N ARG A 36 -1.98 -5.50 -7.33
CA ARG A 36 -2.45 -4.73 -8.50
C ARG A 36 -3.96 -4.83 -8.69
N MET A 37 -4.54 -6.03 -8.53
CA MET A 37 -5.99 -6.22 -8.59
C MET A 37 -6.70 -5.35 -7.56
N LEU A 38 -6.22 -5.35 -6.31
CA LEU A 38 -6.81 -4.55 -5.24
C LEU A 38 -6.71 -3.05 -5.53
N LEU A 39 -5.55 -2.57 -6.02
CA LEU A 39 -5.35 -1.18 -6.43
C LEU A 39 -6.17 -0.78 -7.66
N ALA A 40 -6.63 -1.75 -8.46
CA ALA A 40 -7.58 -1.56 -9.55
C ALA A 40 -9.04 -1.60 -9.08
N GLY A 41 -9.30 -1.77 -7.78
CA GLY A 41 -10.64 -1.81 -7.19
C GLY A 41 -11.29 -3.21 -7.19
N SER A 42 -10.56 -4.26 -7.57
CA SER A 42 -11.07 -5.62 -7.63
C SER A 42 -10.52 -6.48 -6.50
N SER A 43 -11.43 -7.17 -5.80
CA SER A 43 -11.08 -8.17 -4.75
C SER A 43 -11.69 -9.54 -5.02
N LYS A 44 -12.23 -9.76 -6.23
CA LYS A 44 -12.90 -11.00 -6.62
C LYS A 44 -11.91 -12.17 -6.54
N GLY A 45 -12.27 -13.23 -5.80
CA GLY A 45 -11.43 -14.42 -5.63
C GLY A 45 -10.30 -14.30 -4.61
N ILE A 46 -10.06 -13.12 -4.03
CA ILE A 46 -8.96 -12.87 -3.09
C ILE A 46 -9.40 -12.20 -1.80
N ARG A 47 -10.68 -12.28 -1.37
CA ARG A 47 -11.21 -11.51 -0.22
C ARG A 47 -10.34 -11.55 1.05
N GLY A 48 -9.85 -12.72 1.45
CA GLY A 48 -8.99 -12.86 2.64
C GLY A 48 -7.63 -12.17 2.48
N GLU A 49 -6.98 -12.40 1.34
CA GLU A 49 -5.73 -11.73 0.95
C GLU A 49 -5.92 -10.21 0.80
N ALA A 50 -7.01 -9.79 0.16
CA ALA A 50 -7.35 -8.39 -0.06
C ALA A 50 -7.47 -7.61 1.25
N TYR A 51 -8.04 -8.22 2.30
CA TYR A 51 -8.10 -7.60 3.61
C TYR A 51 -6.70 -7.38 4.20
N LYS A 52 -5.81 -8.38 4.11
CA LYS A 52 -4.42 -8.29 4.58
C LYS A 52 -3.64 -7.21 3.81
N ILE A 53 -3.75 -7.21 2.48
CA ILE A 53 -3.10 -6.22 1.62
C ILE A 53 -3.61 -4.81 1.95
N LYS A 54 -4.93 -4.62 2.11
CA LYS A 54 -5.51 -3.32 2.47
C LYS A 54 -4.97 -2.81 3.82
N ARG A 55 -4.89 -3.68 4.83
CA ARG A 55 -4.31 -3.34 6.14
C ARG A 55 -2.83 -2.95 6.01
N ALA A 56 -2.04 -3.67 5.22
CA ALA A 56 -0.63 -3.36 4.99
C ALA A 56 -0.44 -2.02 4.24
N ILE A 57 -1.29 -1.71 3.25
CA ILE A 57 -1.33 -0.41 2.58
C ILE A 57 -1.56 0.71 3.59
N GLN A 58 -2.59 0.58 4.43
CA GLN A 58 -2.93 1.57 5.44
C GLN A 58 -1.80 1.76 6.47
N GLN A 59 -1.15 0.68 6.87
CA GLN A 59 0.00 0.74 7.77
C GLN A 59 1.18 1.47 7.12
N THR A 60 1.46 1.20 5.84
CA THR A 60 2.53 1.86 5.08
C THR A 60 2.31 3.38 5.06
N ILE A 61 1.08 3.82 4.75
CA ILE A 61 0.72 5.25 4.76
C ILE A 61 0.93 5.86 6.15
N ARG A 62 0.38 5.24 7.20
CA ARG A 62 0.48 5.75 8.58
C ARG A 62 1.93 5.87 9.04
N THR A 63 2.76 4.88 8.75
CA THR A 63 4.18 4.90 9.13
C THR A 63 4.94 6.00 8.39
N SER A 64 4.72 6.17 7.09
CA SER A 64 5.34 7.26 6.33
C SER A 64 4.89 8.65 6.81
N GLU A 65 3.62 8.83 7.16
CA GLU A 65 3.12 10.08 7.74
C GLU A 65 3.73 10.36 9.13
N ALA A 66 3.83 9.33 9.97
CA ALA A 66 4.47 9.44 11.28
C ALA A 66 5.94 9.83 11.17
N ALA A 67 6.67 9.23 10.22
CA ALA A 67 8.06 9.59 9.93
C ALA A 67 8.18 11.06 9.47
N ARG A 68 7.30 11.53 8.58
CA ARG A 68 7.27 12.95 8.16
C ARG A 68 7.03 13.92 9.31
N ARG A 69 6.14 13.57 10.25
CA ARG A 69 5.85 14.39 11.44
C ARG A 69 7.02 14.44 12.42
N SER A 70 7.76 13.33 12.56
CA SER A 70 8.95 13.29 13.42
C SER A 70 10.14 14.08 12.87
N MET A 71 10.20 14.28 11.54
CA MET A 71 11.29 15.02 10.88
C MET A 71 11.07 16.55 10.87
N HIS A 72 9.87 17.02 11.24
CA HIS A 72 9.52 18.45 11.37
C HIS A 72 9.55 18.96 12.82
N LYS A 73 10.16 18.20 13.74
CA LYS A 73 10.46 18.62 15.11
C LYS A 73 11.97 18.83 15.24
#